data_AF-A0A3M0XZH7-F1
#
_entry.id   AF-A0A3M0XZH7-F1
#
_cell.length_a   1.000
_cell.length_b   1.000
_cell.length_c   1.000
_cell.angle_alpha   90.00
_cell.angle_beta   90.00
_cell.angle_gamma   90.00
#
_symmetry.space_group_name_H-M   'P 1'
#
loop_
_entity.id
_entity.type
_entity.pdbx_description
1 polymer ?
#
loop_
_entity_poly.entity_id
_entity_poly.type
_entity_poly.pdbx_seq_one_letter_code
_entity_poly.pdbx_strand_id
1 'polypeptide(L)'
;MLSFLALGFLIGMQHALEADHVAAVASLASGERSLRAIVRHGTAWGIGHATSLFVFAGIAIVLGIGLPARTAAALELAVGVMLVGLGLDVFRRLVRARVHFHAHAHTDGVVHIHAHSHDGDTGPHDPTRHEHTHPPGLPVRTFAVGLMHGLAGSAALLLLAVTGLRSGWSGLVYVAIFGAGSIVGMALLSAAMAIPLSFTARAMTWAHRGLQIATGSLTVIIGGFIVVEAAGTLL
;
A
#
# COMPACT_ATOMS: atom_id res chain seq x y z
N MET A 1 -14.55 15.37 -25.58
CA MET A 1 -14.84 15.02 -24.17
C MET A 1 -14.49 13.57 -23.85
N LEU A 2 -14.94 12.58 -24.64
CA LEU A 2 -14.59 11.16 -24.40
C LEU A 2 -13.07 10.89 -24.36
N SER A 3 -12.29 11.47 -25.27
CA SER A 3 -10.82 11.36 -25.29
C SER A 3 -10.16 11.91 -24.02
N PHE A 4 -10.68 13.03 -23.50
CA PHE A 4 -10.20 13.66 -22.27
C PHE A 4 -10.51 12.80 -21.03
N LEU A 5 -11.69 12.20 -20.96
CA LEU A 5 -12.05 11.28 -19.87
C LEU A 5 -11.26 9.96 -19.96
N ALA A 6 -11.10 9.41 -21.16
CA ALA A 6 -10.26 8.23 -21.38
C ALA A 6 -8.81 8.50 -20.95
N LEU A 7 -8.27 9.67 -21.30
CA LEU A 7 -6.94 10.08 -20.85
C LEU A 7 -6.86 10.17 -19.32
N GLY A 8 -7.83 10.82 -18.66
CA GLY A 8 -7.86 10.88 -17.20
C GLY A 8 -7.89 9.50 -16.54
N PHE A 9 -8.63 8.55 -17.11
CA PHE A 9 -8.66 7.17 -16.63
C PHE A 9 -7.31 6.46 -16.83
N LEU A 10 -6.69 6.60 -18.01
CA LEU A 10 -5.39 6.00 -18.31
C LEU A 10 -4.27 6.58 -17.44
N ILE A 11 -4.25 7.90 -17.23
CA ILE A 11 -3.31 8.56 -16.32
C ILE A 11 -3.57 8.08 -14.89
N GLY A 12 -4.83 7.97 -14.46
CA GLY A 12 -5.17 7.40 -13.16
C GLY A 12 -4.63 5.98 -12.96
N MET A 13 -4.68 5.13 -13.99
CA MET A 13 -4.06 3.80 -13.94
C MET A 13 -2.52 3.86 -13.91
N GLN A 14 -1.91 4.72 -14.73
CA GLN A 14 -0.45 4.91 -14.78
C GLN A 14 0.10 5.49 -13.47
N HIS A 15 -0.67 6.33 -12.80
CA HIS A 15 -0.39 6.88 -11.48
C HIS A 15 -0.13 5.79 -10.45
N ALA A 16 -0.86 4.68 -10.52
CA ALA A 16 -0.63 3.55 -9.62
C ALA A 16 0.77 2.91 -9.78
N LEU A 17 1.48 3.15 -10.88
CA LEU A 17 2.81 2.62 -11.17
C LEU A 17 3.95 3.50 -10.65
N GLU A 18 3.64 4.63 -10.01
CA GLU A 18 4.64 5.49 -9.38
C GLU A 18 5.42 4.73 -8.30
N ALA A 19 6.67 5.14 -8.07
CA ALA A 19 7.62 4.37 -7.27
C ALA A 19 7.16 4.20 -5.80
N ASP A 20 6.56 5.24 -5.23
CA ASP A 20 5.96 5.25 -3.89
C ASP A 20 4.74 4.33 -3.78
N HIS A 21 3.89 4.32 -4.80
CA HIS A 21 2.72 3.45 -4.93
C HIS A 21 3.13 1.97 -5.03
N VAL A 22 4.09 1.68 -5.91
CA VAL A 22 4.71 0.36 -6.07
C VAL A 22 5.35 -0.11 -4.77
N ALA A 23 6.09 0.76 -4.07
CA ALA A 23 6.74 0.42 -2.80
C ALA A 23 5.72 0.16 -1.68
N ALA A 24 4.67 0.97 -1.58
CA ALA A 24 3.61 0.81 -0.59
C ALA A 24 2.85 -0.52 -0.81
N VAL A 25 2.44 -0.80 -2.04
CA VAL A 25 1.73 -2.06 -2.38
C VAL A 25 2.62 -3.26 -2.14
N ALA A 26 3.87 -3.23 -2.60
CA ALA A 26 4.81 -4.32 -2.38
C ALA A 26 5.01 -4.58 -0.87
N SER A 27 5.17 -3.52 -0.07
CA SER A 27 5.35 -3.63 1.39
C SER A 27 4.12 -4.22 2.09
N LEU A 28 2.91 -3.81 1.70
CA LEU A 28 1.67 -4.35 2.26
C LEU A 28 1.41 -5.80 1.81
N ALA A 29 1.73 -6.12 0.56
CA ALA A 29 1.53 -7.46 -0.02
C ALA A 29 2.59 -8.47 0.42
N SER A 30 3.77 -8.02 0.84
CA SER A 30 4.91 -8.89 1.23
C SER A 30 4.62 -9.92 2.32
N GLY A 31 3.64 -9.65 3.19
CA GLY A 31 3.22 -10.55 4.27
C GLY A 31 2.06 -11.49 3.90
N GLU A 32 1.44 -11.29 2.74
CA GLU A 32 0.24 -12.00 2.32
C GLU A 32 0.56 -13.20 1.42
N ARG A 33 -0.16 -14.31 1.62
CA ARG A 33 0.04 -15.57 0.86
C ARG A 33 -1.09 -15.88 -0.12
N SER A 34 -2.18 -15.12 -0.04
CA SER A 34 -3.39 -15.31 -0.84
C SER A 34 -3.50 -14.23 -1.89
N LEU A 35 -3.64 -14.63 -3.16
CA LEU A 35 -3.89 -13.70 -4.28
C LEU A 35 -5.10 -12.81 -4.00
N ARG A 36 -6.20 -13.41 -3.50
CA ARG A 36 -7.42 -12.68 -3.13
C ARG A 36 -7.16 -11.65 -2.04
N ALA A 37 -6.34 -11.97 -1.05
CA ALA A 37 -5.99 -11.04 0.02
C ALA A 37 -5.18 -9.86 -0.53
N ILE A 38 -4.13 -10.13 -1.33
CA ILE A 38 -3.28 -9.09 -1.93
C ILE A 38 -4.10 -8.12 -2.79
N VAL A 39 -4.96 -8.64 -3.68
CA VAL A 39 -5.83 -7.80 -4.53
C VAL A 39 -6.83 -7.01 -3.69
N ARG A 40 -7.38 -7.60 -2.63
CA ARG A 40 -8.30 -6.91 -1.71
C ARG A 40 -7.61 -5.77 -0.96
N HIS A 41 -6.38 -5.96 -0.52
CA HIS A 41 -5.55 -4.90 0.04
C HIS A 41 -5.31 -3.79 -0.99
N GLY A 42 -4.91 -4.14 -2.22
CA GLY A 42 -4.75 -3.18 -3.32
C GLY A 42 -5.99 -2.36 -3.61
N THR A 43 -7.15 -3.02 -3.66
CA THR A 43 -8.44 -2.36 -3.92
C THR A 43 -8.84 -1.44 -2.77
N ALA A 44 -8.72 -1.90 -1.52
CA ALA A 44 -9.05 -1.07 -0.36
C ALA A 44 -8.15 0.16 -0.24
N TRP A 45 -6.86 -0.01 -0.53
CA TRP A 45 -5.91 1.10 -0.63
C TRP A 45 -6.32 2.09 -1.73
N GLY A 46 -6.63 1.59 -2.92
CA GLY A 46 -7.07 2.44 -4.04
C GLY A 46 -8.37 3.19 -3.78
N ILE A 47 -9.33 2.58 -3.08
CA ILE A 47 -10.55 3.27 -2.66
C ILE A 47 -10.21 4.39 -1.67
N GLY A 48 -9.34 4.14 -0.69
CA GLY A 48 -8.88 5.18 0.25
C GLY A 48 -8.21 6.33 -0.47
N HIS A 49 -7.31 6.03 -1.40
CA HIS A 49 -6.60 7.02 -2.21
C HIS A 49 -7.55 7.85 -3.09
N ALA A 50 -8.43 7.21 -3.84
CA ALA A 50 -9.41 7.91 -4.67
C ALA A 50 -10.37 8.78 -3.82
N THR A 51 -10.69 8.33 -2.60
CA THR A 51 -11.53 9.11 -1.67
C THR A 51 -10.84 10.39 -1.24
N SER A 52 -9.58 10.34 -0.82
CA SER A 52 -8.85 11.56 -0.44
C SER A 52 -8.65 12.49 -1.63
N LEU A 53 -8.34 11.97 -2.82
CA LEU A 53 -8.28 12.81 -4.02
C LEU A 53 -9.60 13.51 -4.32
N PHE A 54 -10.71 12.77 -4.33
CA PHE A 54 -12.01 13.33 -4.65
C PHE A 54 -12.43 14.41 -3.64
N VAL A 55 -12.23 14.16 -2.34
CA VAL A 55 -12.59 15.12 -1.29
C VAL A 55 -11.70 16.37 -1.36
N PHE A 56 -10.39 16.22 -1.39
CA PHE A 56 -9.48 17.37 -1.25
C PHE A 56 -9.36 18.16 -2.55
N ALA A 57 -9.22 17.48 -3.70
CA ALA A 57 -9.26 18.17 -4.99
C ALA A 57 -10.66 18.76 -5.24
N GLY A 58 -11.72 18.08 -4.82
CA GLY A 58 -13.09 18.59 -4.92
C GLY A 58 -13.30 19.89 -4.14
N ILE A 59 -12.85 19.93 -2.88
CA ILE A 59 -12.88 21.15 -2.04
C ILE A 59 -12.07 22.27 -2.70
N ALA A 60 -10.86 21.98 -3.17
CA ALA A 60 -10.00 22.96 -3.82
C ALA A 60 -10.62 23.52 -5.11
N ILE A 61 -11.24 22.68 -5.94
CA ILE A 61 -11.95 23.08 -7.17
C ILE A 61 -13.17 23.94 -6.85
N VAL A 62 -13.98 23.56 -5.85
CA VAL A 62 -15.21 24.29 -5.48
C VAL A 62 -14.88 25.64 -4.85
N LEU A 63 -13.86 25.70 -4.01
CA LEU A 63 -13.43 26.94 -3.36
C LEU A 63 -12.50 27.80 -4.25
N GLY A 64 -12.02 27.26 -5.37
CA GLY A 64 -11.05 27.93 -6.24
C GLY A 64 -9.71 28.20 -5.55
N ILE A 65 -9.35 27.39 -4.55
CA ILE A 65 -8.12 27.56 -3.77
C ILE A 65 -7.05 26.55 -4.21
N GLY A 66 -5.83 27.03 -4.40
CA GLY A 66 -4.67 26.15 -4.58
C GLY A 66 -4.19 25.60 -3.24
N LEU A 67 -3.53 24.44 -3.28
CA LEU A 67 -2.82 23.88 -2.13
C LEU A 67 -1.53 24.70 -1.89
N PRO A 68 -1.33 25.34 -0.72
CA PRO A 68 -0.10 26.05 -0.43
C PRO A 68 1.11 25.10 -0.47
N ALA A 69 2.25 25.57 -0.99
CA ALA A 69 3.47 24.76 -1.14
C ALA A 69 3.90 24.10 0.18
N ARG A 70 3.81 24.83 1.31
CA ARG A 70 4.10 24.28 2.64
C ARG A 70 3.14 23.16 3.05
N THR A 71 1.86 23.28 2.71
CA THR A 71 0.86 22.24 3.01
C THR A 71 1.12 21.00 2.16
N ALA A 72 1.41 21.16 0.86
CA ALA A 72 1.79 20.06 -0.01
C ALA A 72 3.04 19.32 0.52
N ALA A 73 4.10 20.07 0.86
CA ALA A 73 5.31 19.51 1.44
C ALA A 73 5.07 18.80 2.78
N ALA A 74 4.18 19.31 3.65
CA ALA A 74 3.83 18.63 4.88
C ALA A 74 3.11 17.29 4.66
N LEU A 75 2.24 17.20 3.63
CA LEU A 75 1.57 15.96 3.26
C LEU A 75 2.57 14.97 2.65
N GLU A 76 3.47 15.43 1.78
CA GLU A 76 4.57 14.62 1.22
C GLU A 76 5.49 14.08 2.31
N LEU A 77 5.85 14.92 3.29
CA LEU A 77 6.62 14.48 4.46
C LEU A 77 5.89 13.36 5.21
N ALA A 78 4.59 13.50 5.43
CA ALA A 78 3.79 12.48 6.10
C ALA A 78 3.78 11.15 5.32
N VAL A 79 3.70 11.20 3.98
CA VAL A 79 3.81 10.01 3.14
C VAL A 79 5.21 9.40 3.17
N GLY A 80 6.27 10.22 3.11
CA GLY A 80 7.64 9.75 3.23
C GLY A 80 7.88 9.02 4.57
N VAL A 81 7.45 9.61 5.68
CA VAL A 81 7.51 8.98 7.01
C VAL A 81 6.70 7.69 7.06
N MET A 82 5.50 7.68 6.46
CA MET A 82 4.66 6.48 6.37
C MET A 82 5.37 5.36 5.59
N LEU A 83 6.00 5.65 4.45
CA LEU A 83 6.74 4.67 3.66
C LEU A 83 7.94 4.11 4.42
N VAL A 84 8.71 4.96 5.12
CA VAL A 84 9.76 4.49 6.03
C VAL A 84 9.18 3.54 7.08
N GLY A 85 8.05 3.91 7.69
CA GLY A 85 7.34 3.06 8.65
C GLY A 85 6.92 1.71 8.08
N LEU A 86 6.38 1.69 6.85
CA LEU A 86 5.98 0.46 6.15
C LEU A 86 7.19 -0.44 5.84
N GLY A 87 8.28 0.13 5.35
CA GLY A 87 9.50 -0.63 5.07
C GLY A 87 10.14 -1.21 6.34
N LEU A 88 10.19 -0.42 7.42
CA LEU A 88 10.63 -0.91 8.74
C LEU A 88 9.71 -2.01 9.31
N ASP A 89 8.41 -1.93 9.04
CA ASP A 89 7.45 -2.97 9.41
C ASP A 89 7.69 -4.28 8.64
N VAL A 90 8.10 -4.23 7.37
CA VAL A 90 8.57 -5.43 6.63
C VAL A 90 9.76 -6.08 7.35
N PHE A 91 10.77 -5.29 7.74
CA PHE A 91 11.92 -5.82 8.47
C PHE A 91 11.55 -6.37 9.85
N ARG A 92 10.67 -5.70 10.60
CA ARG A 92 10.18 -6.19 11.89
C ARG A 92 9.49 -7.55 11.75
N ARG A 93 8.63 -7.72 10.72
CA ARG A 93 8.01 -9.02 10.43
C ARG A 93 9.04 -10.09 10.10
N LEU A 94 10.04 -9.76 9.28
CA LEU A 94 11.11 -10.68 8.91
C LEU A 94 11.94 -11.14 10.13
N VAL A 95 12.25 -10.21 11.05
CA VAL A 95 12.99 -10.51 12.29
C VAL A 95 12.14 -11.30 13.28
N ARG A 96 10.83 -11.00 13.40
CA ARG A 96 9.93 -11.76 14.29
C ARG A 96 9.59 -13.16 13.77
N ALA A 97 9.57 -13.36 12.46
CA ALA A 97 9.31 -14.65 11.82
C ALA A 97 10.45 -15.68 12.00
N ARG A 98 11.20 -15.66 13.11
CA ARG A 98 12.16 -16.73 13.50
C ARG A 98 11.41 -18.06 13.57
N VAL A 99 11.38 -18.77 12.44
CA VAL A 99 10.82 -20.13 12.34
C VAL A 99 11.69 -21.05 13.18
N HIS A 100 11.17 -21.51 14.31
CA HIS A 100 11.73 -22.65 15.02
C HIS A 100 11.21 -23.92 14.34
N PHE A 101 12.12 -24.82 13.96
CA PHE A 101 11.76 -26.16 13.51
C PHE A 101 11.68 -27.05 14.75
N HIS A 102 10.47 -27.51 15.09
CA HIS A 102 10.29 -28.58 16.06
C HIS A 102 9.93 -29.86 15.31
N ALA A 103 10.72 -30.92 15.53
CA ALA A 103 10.33 -32.28 15.20
C ALA A 103 9.58 -32.82 16.42
N HIS A 104 8.32 -33.19 16.24
CA HIS A 104 7.59 -33.97 17.25
C HIS A 104 7.32 -35.36 16.67
N ALA A 105 7.51 -36.37 17.51
CA ALA A 105 7.06 -37.72 17.26
C ALA A 105 5.65 -37.86 17.86
N HIS A 106 4.68 -38.24 17.04
CA HIS A 106 3.38 -38.68 17.58
C HIS A 106 3.55 -40.04 18.26
N THR A 107 2.58 -40.40 19.10
CA THR A 107 2.58 -41.69 19.83
C THR A 107 2.55 -42.91 18.88
N ASP A 108 2.17 -42.67 17.65
CA ASP A 108 2.14 -43.57 16.49
C ASP A 108 3.48 -43.61 15.70
N GLY A 109 4.55 -42.99 16.21
CA GLY A 109 5.92 -43.14 15.72
C GLY A 109 6.28 -42.34 14.47
N VAL A 110 5.33 -41.61 13.88
CA VAL A 110 5.55 -40.73 12.74
C VAL A 110 6.16 -39.42 13.23
N VAL A 111 7.41 -39.17 12.84
CA VAL A 111 8.09 -37.89 13.04
C VAL A 111 7.78 -36.99 11.85
N HIS A 112 7.20 -35.83 12.11
CA HIS A 112 7.10 -34.79 11.10
C HIS A 112 7.61 -33.44 11.62
N ILE A 113 8.05 -32.64 10.66
CA ILE A 113 8.60 -31.30 10.89
C ILE A 113 7.50 -30.31 10.53
N HIS A 114 7.07 -29.52 11.51
CA HIS A 114 6.19 -28.38 11.27
C HIS A 114 6.97 -27.07 11.38
N ALA A 115 6.65 -26.11 10.52
CA ALA A 115 7.07 -24.73 10.62
C ALA A 115 5.90 -23.91 11.21
N HIS A 116 6.02 -23.44 12.45
CA HIS A 116 5.10 -22.46 13.03
C HIS A 116 5.83 -21.17 13.43
N SER A 117 5.05 -20.11 13.56
CA SER A 117 5.48 -18.76 13.96
C SER A 117 4.89 -18.47 15.33
N HIS A 118 5.72 -18.31 16.35
CA HIS A 118 5.29 -17.80 17.67
C HIS A 118 5.19 -16.28 17.61
N ASP A 119 4.07 -15.76 17.09
CA ASP A 119 3.74 -14.37 17.41
C ASP A 119 3.20 -14.33 18.85
N GLY A 120 4.08 -14.02 19.82
CA GLY A 120 3.67 -13.58 21.15
C GLY A 120 3.48 -14.61 22.27
N ASP A 121 3.89 -15.88 22.13
CA ASP A 121 3.68 -16.90 23.18
C ASP A 121 4.94 -17.14 24.03
N THR A 122 4.85 -16.89 25.34
CA THR A 122 5.94 -17.10 26.33
C THR A 122 5.60 -18.19 27.36
N GLY A 123 4.51 -18.95 27.18
CA GLY A 123 4.06 -19.99 28.12
C GLY A 123 4.17 -21.44 27.60
N PRO A 124 4.03 -22.46 28.48
CA PRO A 124 3.92 -23.86 28.08
C PRO A 124 2.57 -24.10 27.36
N HIS A 125 2.63 -24.84 26.25
CA HIS A 125 1.53 -25.05 25.32
C HIS A 125 0.23 -25.58 25.95
N ASP A 126 -0.89 -24.95 25.61
CA ASP A 126 -2.24 -25.51 25.70
C ASP A 126 -2.74 -25.82 24.28
N PRO A 127 -2.87 -27.10 23.88
CA PRO A 127 -3.29 -27.51 22.53
C PRO A 127 -4.74 -27.14 22.19
N THR A 128 -5.49 -26.52 23.11
CA THR A 128 -6.88 -26.09 22.91
C THR A 128 -7.05 -24.61 22.59
N ARG A 129 -5.97 -23.81 22.58
CA ARG A 129 -6.03 -22.38 22.23
C ARG A 129 -5.96 -22.17 20.72
N HIS A 130 -7.13 -22.15 20.09
CA HIS A 130 -7.33 -21.80 18.68
C HIS A 130 -8.09 -20.47 18.55
N GLU A 131 -7.40 -19.36 18.34
CA GLU A 131 -8.03 -18.02 18.28
C GLU A 131 -7.12 -17.05 17.48
N HIS A 132 -7.52 -16.27 16.45
CA HIS A 132 -8.81 -16.01 15.82
C HIS A 132 -8.63 -15.61 14.32
N THR A 133 -9.61 -15.93 13.48
CA THR A 133 -9.80 -15.36 12.13
C THR A 133 -10.51 -14.01 12.23
N HIS A 134 -9.88 -12.92 11.75
CA HIS A 134 -10.55 -11.62 11.65
C HIS A 134 -11.61 -11.62 10.51
N PRO A 135 -12.74 -10.93 10.71
CA PRO A 135 -13.89 -10.94 9.80
C PRO A 135 -13.58 -10.35 8.40
N PRO A 136 -14.44 -10.59 7.38
CA PRO A 136 -14.23 -10.15 5.99
C PRO A 136 -14.51 -8.65 5.78
N GLY A 137 -14.25 -7.79 6.77
CA GLY A 137 -14.39 -6.33 6.68
C GLY A 137 -13.20 -5.65 6.01
N LEU A 138 -13.41 -4.54 5.30
CA LEU A 138 -12.38 -3.77 4.58
C LEU A 138 -11.08 -3.68 5.40
N PRO A 139 -9.89 -3.94 4.82
CA PRO A 139 -8.63 -3.84 5.55
C PRO A 139 -8.34 -2.37 5.91
N VAL A 140 -8.80 -1.96 7.10
CA VAL A 140 -8.83 -0.56 7.58
C VAL A 140 -7.46 0.08 7.54
N ARG A 141 -6.42 -0.65 7.97
CA ARG A 141 -5.04 -0.16 7.90
C ARG A 141 -4.65 0.23 6.47
N THR A 142 -4.98 -0.62 5.50
CA THR A 142 -4.64 -0.44 4.10
C THR A 142 -5.45 0.70 3.46
N PHE A 143 -6.72 0.81 3.82
CA PHE A 143 -7.56 1.95 3.44
C PHE A 143 -7.01 3.27 4.01
N ALA A 144 -6.58 3.30 5.27
CA ALA A 144 -5.99 4.49 5.90
C ALA A 144 -4.67 4.90 5.26
N VAL A 145 -3.80 3.93 4.91
CA VAL A 145 -2.61 4.19 4.09
C VAL A 145 -3.02 4.81 2.75
N GLY A 146 -4.10 4.32 2.14
CA GLY A 146 -4.65 4.87 0.89
C GLY A 146 -5.06 6.33 1.02
N LEU A 147 -5.84 6.64 2.07
CA LEU A 147 -6.23 8.01 2.38
C LEU A 147 -5.01 8.92 2.49
N MET A 148 -4.02 8.55 3.32
CA MET A 148 -2.79 9.32 3.50
C MET A 148 -2.00 9.49 2.20
N HIS A 149 -1.94 8.46 1.37
CA HIS A 149 -1.21 8.52 0.11
C HIS A 149 -1.92 9.42 -0.91
N GLY A 150 -3.25 9.37 -1.03
CA GLY A 150 -3.98 10.26 -1.93
C GLY A 150 -4.04 11.72 -1.47
N LEU A 151 -3.72 11.99 -0.19
CA LEU A 151 -3.54 13.35 0.30
C LEU A 151 -2.25 13.99 -0.23
N ALA A 152 -1.17 13.23 -0.41
CA ALA A 152 0.14 13.75 -0.79
C ALA A 152 0.49 13.49 -2.26
N GLY A 153 1.17 14.44 -2.91
CA GLY A 153 1.73 14.30 -4.26
C GLY A 153 0.70 14.28 -5.40
N SER A 154 -0.27 13.36 -5.36
CA SER A 154 -1.23 13.16 -6.46
C SER A 154 -2.28 14.26 -6.51
N ALA A 155 -2.75 14.76 -5.35
CA ALA A 155 -3.73 15.85 -5.32
C ALA A 155 -3.17 17.16 -5.90
N ALA A 156 -1.91 17.47 -5.62
CA ALA A 156 -1.25 18.69 -6.10
C ALA A 156 -1.04 18.64 -7.63
N LEU A 157 -0.53 17.52 -8.15
CA LEU A 157 -0.34 17.31 -9.59
C LEU A 157 -1.69 17.29 -10.34
N LEU A 158 -2.71 16.63 -9.77
CA LEU A 158 -4.06 16.60 -10.32
C LEU A 158 -4.71 17.99 -10.30
N LEU A 159 -4.56 18.76 -9.22
CA LEU A 159 -5.04 20.14 -9.14
C LEU A 159 -4.37 21.03 -10.16
N LEU A 160 -3.05 20.94 -10.33
CA LEU A 160 -2.34 21.69 -11.38
C LEU A 160 -2.91 21.36 -12.77
N ALA A 161 -3.13 20.08 -13.07
CA ALA A 161 -3.75 19.67 -14.34
C ALA A 161 -5.18 20.20 -14.52
N VAL A 162 -5.95 20.32 -13.43
CA VAL A 162 -7.36 20.76 -13.46
C VAL A 162 -7.52 22.29 -13.42
N THR A 163 -6.58 23.04 -12.83
CA THR A 163 -6.64 24.52 -12.76
C THR A 163 -6.59 25.21 -14.14
N GLY A 164 -6.13 24.51 -15.19
CA GLY A 164 -6.23 24.97 -16.58
C GLY A 164 -7.62 24.80 -17.20
N LEU A 165 -8.53 24.07 -16.56
CA LEU A 165 -9.89 23.84 -17.07
C LEU A 165 -10.79 25.03 -16.73
N ARG A 166 -11.55 25.48 -17.73
CA ARG A 166 -12.44 26.66 -17.60
C ARG A 166 -13.71 26.40 -16.76
N SER A 167 -13.97 25.16 -16.32
CA SER A 167 -15.20 24.76 -15.62
C SER A 167 -14.91 23.81 -14.46
N GLY A 168 -15.31 24.19 -13.23
CA GLY A 168 -15.15 23.36 -12.04
C GLY A 168 -15.85 21.99 -12.15
N TRP A 169 -16.99 21.90 -12.83
CA TRP A 169 -17.67 20.63 -13.08
C TRP A 169 -16.82 19.66 -13.91
N SER A 170 -16.14 20.16 -14.95
CA SER A 170 -15.22 19.32 -15.73
C SER A 170 -14.02 18.85 -14.92
N GLY A 171 -13.56 19.66 -13.96
CA GLY A 171 -12.57 19.26 -12.96
C GLY A 171 -13.06 18.12 -12.09
N LEU A 172 -14.24 18.23 -11.48
CA LEU A 172 -14.81 17.19 -10.61
C LEU A 172 -15.00 15.85 -11.35
N VAL A 173 -15.51 15.89 -12.59
CA VAL A 173 -15.66 14.69 -13.42
C VAL A 173 -14.29 14.09 -13.75
N TYR A 174 -13.29 14.92 -14.04
CA TYR A 174 -11.93 14.45 -14.30
C TYR A 174 -11.33 13.75 -13.07
N VAL A 175 -11.45 14.34 -11.87
CA VAL A 175 -10.97 13.74 -10.62
C VAL A 175 -11.66 12.41 -10.34
N ALA A 176 -12.98 12.30 -10.56
CA ALA A 176 -13.70 11.05 -10.36
C ALA A 176 -13.22 9.94 -11.31
N ILE A 177 -13.01 10.27 -12.58
CA ILE A 177 -12.54 9.31 -13.59
C ILE A 177 -11.08 8.93 -13.36
N PHE A 178 -10.23 9.88 -12.97
CA PHE A 178 -8.86 9.62 -12.54
C PHE A 178 -8.86 8.67 -11.34
N GLY A 179 -9.65 8.95 -10.31
CA GLY A 179 -9.76 8.10 -9.11
C GLY A 179 -10.25 6.67 -9.44
N ALA A 180 -11.20 6.53 -10.37
CA ALA A 180 -11.61 5.22 -10.87
C ALA A 180 -10.46 4.49 -11.60
N GLY A 181 -9.70 5.22 -12.43
CA GLY A 181 -8.48 4.72 -13.06
C GLY A 181 -7.45 4.25 -12.04
N SER A 182 -7.21 5.03 -10.99
CA SER A 182 -6.29 4.67 -9.91
C SER A 182 -6.74 3.42 -9.15
N ILE A 183 -8.02 3.28 -8.80
CA ILE A 183 -8.54 2.06 -8.16
C ILE A 183 -8.25 0.83 -9.04
N VAL A 184 -8.54 0.92 -10.34
CA VAL A 184 -8.27 -0.17 -11.28
C VAL A 184 -6.77 -0.44 -11.40
N GLY A 185 -5.96 0.59 -11.58
CA GLY A 185 -4.50 0.48 -11.69
C GLY A 185 -3.87 -0.16 -10.46
N MET A 186 -4.30 0.22 -9.27
CA MET A 186 -3.80 -0.32 -8.00
C MET A 186 -4.23 -1.78 -7.78
N ALA A 187 -5.46 -2.14 -8.17
CA ALA A 187 -5.93 -3.52 -8.14
C ALA A 187 -5.15 -4.40 -9.13
N LEU A 188 -4.88 -3.90 -10.35
CA LEU A 188 -4.09 -4.59 -11.36
C LEU A 188 -2.62 -4.74 -10.95
N LEU A 189 -2.00 -3.68 -10.42
CA LEU A 189 -0.64 -3.73 -9.86
C LEU A 189 -0.55 -4.77 -8.75
N SER A 190 -1.53 -4.79 -7.85
CA SER A 190 -1.57 -5.76 -6.76
C SER A 190 -1.71 -7.18 -7.29
N ALA A 191 -2.57 -7.41 -8.30
CA ALA A 191 -2.69 -8.72 -8.95
C ALA A 191 -1.38 -9.14 -9.63
N ALA A 192 -0.69 -8.23 -10.33
CA ALA A 192 0.58 -8.48 -10.98
C ALA A 192 1.68 -8.85 -9.97
N MET A 193 1.77 -8.15 -8.84
CA MET A 193 2.70 -8.46 -7.75
C MET A 193 2.33 -9.73 -6.98
N ALA A 194 1.03 -10.07 -6.91
CA ALA A 194 0.55 -11.21 -6.16
C ALA A 194 1.10 -12.53 -6.69
N ILE A 195 1.33 -12.66 -7.99
CA ILE A 195 1.85 -13.88 -8.63
C ILE A 195 3.25 -14.24 -8.11
N PRO A 196 4.30 -13.40 -8.29
CA PRO A 196 5.65 -13.72 -7.81
C PRO A 196 5.71 -13.80 -6.27
N LEU A 197 4.95 -12.97 -5.55
CA LEU A 197 4.93 -12.99 -4.09
C LEU A 197 4.30 -14.28 -3.54
N SER A 198 3.16 -14.70 -4.07
CA SER A 198 2.46 -15.91 -3.60
C SER A 198 3.19 -17.20 -4.01
N PHE A 199 3.81 -17.23 -5.19
CA PHE A 199 4.61 -18.37 -5.64
C PHE A 199 5.86 -18.54 -4.76
N THR A 200 6.64 -17.48 -4.57
CA THR A 200 7.86 -17.54 -3.73
C THR A 200 7.53 -17.86 -2.28
N ALA A 201 6.43 -17.31 -1.73
CA ALA A 201 5.98 -17.60 -0.37
C ALA A 201 5.66 -19.08 -0.13
N ARG A 202 5.23 -19.82 -1.17
CA ARG A 202 4.85 -21.22 -1.07
C ARG A 202 5.97 -22.18 -1.44
N ALA A 203 6.80 -21.81 -2.42
CA ALA A 203 7.78 -22.72 -3.01
C ALA A 203 9.24 -22.49 -2.54
N MET A 204 9.64 -21.24 -2.24
CA MET A 204 11.05 -20.88 -2.07
C MET A 204 11.26 -19.86 -0.95
N THR A 205 11.55 -20.36 0.27
CA THR A 205 11.73 -19.53 1.47
C THR A 205 12.87 -18.51 1.35
N TRP A 206 14.01 -18.87 0.74
CA TRP A 206 15.12 -17.95 0.54
C TRP A 206 14.78 -16.83 -0.44
N ALA A 207 14.18 -17.16 -1.60
CA ALA A 207 13.76 -16.17 -2.59
C ALA A 207 12.69 -15.24 -2.02
N HIS A 208 11.75 -15.77 -1.25
CA HIS A 208 10.73 -14.97 -0.57
C HIS A 208 11.34 -14.01 0.46
N ARG A 209 12.31 -14.46 1.28
CA ARG A 209 13.04 -13.59 2.21
C ARG A 209 13.83 -12.51 1.48
N GLY A 210 14.53 -12.87 0.40
CA GLY A 210 15.25 -11.91 -0.45
C GLY A 210 14.32 -10.84 -1.02
N LEU A 211 13.14 -11.23 -1.51
CA LEU A 211 12.13 -10.31 -2.01
C LEU A 211 11.59 -9.40 -0.91
N GLN A 212 11.31 -9.91 0.29
CA GLN A 212 10.91 -9.08 1.44
C GLN A 212 12.00 -8.08 1.84
N ILE A 213 13.27 -8.49 1.88
CA ILE A 213 14.39 -7.58 2.18
C ILE A 213 14.47 -6.48 1.12
N ALA A 214 14.40 -6.85 -0.17
CA ALA A 214 14.43 -5.90 -1.27
C ALA A 214 13.27 -4.90 -1.20
N THR A 215 12.04 -5.39 -0.98
CA THR A 215 10.85 -4.55 -0.80
C THR A 215 10.99 -3.60 0.39
N GLY A 216 11.42 -4.11 1.55
CA GLY A 216 11.64 -3.31 2.75
C GLY A 216 12.68 -2.20 2.51
N SER A 217 13.84 -2.55 1.94
CA SER A 217 14.92 -1.61 1.63
C SER A 217 14.46 -0.54 0.65
N LEU A 218 13.84 -0.93 -0.47
CA LEU A 218 13.36 0.00 -1.50
C LEU A 218 12.34 0.98 -0.92
N THR A 219 11.42 0.49 -0.09
CA THR A 219 10.38 1.31 0.54
C THR A 219 10.98 2.31 1.54
N VAL A 220 11.97 1.89 2.34
CA VAL A 220 12.69 2.81 3.24
C VAL A 220 13.47 3.86 2.46
N ILE A 221 14.15 3.48 1.37
CA ILE A 221 14.94 4.40 0.56
C ILE A 221 14.05 5.44 -0.11
N ILE A 222 12.96 5.02 -0.76
CA ILE A 222 12.00 5.93 -1.41
C ILE A 222 11.36 6.85 -0.35
N GLY A 223 10.93 6.30 0.79
CA GLY A 223 10.38 7.10 1.88
C GLY A 223 11.38 8.12 2.42
N GLY A 224 12.64 7.72 2.62
CA GLY A 224 13.71 8.60 3.08
C GLY A 224 14.03 9.72 2.09
N PHE A 225 14.03 9.42 0.79
CA PHE A 225 14.19 10.43 -0.27
C PHE A 225 13.09 11.49 -0.21
N ILE A 226 11.82 11.05 -0.13
CA ILE A 226 10.66 11.94 -0.02
C ILE A 226 10.73 12.79 1.26
N VAL A 227 11.15 12.20 2.39
CA VAL A 227 11.33 12.95 3.65
C VAL A 227 12.34 14.08 3.49
N VAL A 228 13.49 13.81 2.86
CA VAL A 228 14.55 14.82 2.68
C VAL A 228 14.09 15.94 1.75
N GLU A 229 13.43 15.60 0.65
CA GLU A 229 12.90 16.58 -0.32
C GLU A 229 11.82 17.48 0.32
N ALA A 230 10.86 16.86 1.01
CA ALA A 230 9.78 17.58 1.67
C ALA A 230 10.28 18.46 2.83
N ALA A 231 11.23 17.96 3.62
CA ALA A 231 11.85 18.74 4.70
C ALA A 231 12.60 19.97 4.17
N GLY A 232 13.29 19.85 3.04
CA GLY A 232 13.97 20.96 2.39
C GLY A 232 13.04 22.10 1.94
N THR A 233 11.77 21.79 1.67
CA THR A 233 10.74 22.78 1.29
C THR A 233 10.10 23.46 2.53
N LEU A 234 10.21 22.84 3.71
CA LEU A 234 9.60 23.33 4.95
C LEU A 234 10.52 24.21 5.79
N LEU A 235 11.84 24.04 5.65
CA LEU A 235 12.89 24.82 6.33
C LEU A 235 13.22 26.11 5.58
#